data_AF-H2ZHC8-F1
#
_entry.id   AF-H2ZHC8-F1
#
_cell.length_a   1.000
_cell.length_b   1.000
_cell.length_c   1.000
_cell.angle_alpha   90.00
_cell.angle_beta   90.00
_cell.angle_gamma   90.00
#
_symmetry.space_group_name_H-M   'P 1'
#
loop_
_entity.id
_entity.type
_entity.pdbx_description
1 polymer ?
#
loop_
_entity_poly.entity_id
_entity_poly.type
_entity_poly.pdbx_seq_one_letter_code
_entity_poly.pdbx_strand_id
1 'polypeptide(L)'
;MMKWLVVMMCFFYVVNARGSVDFCDGSRGEISCPIGKTILVYTAFYGRNNPGTCPGKNTQYNCQANGGDDYVKNACTGQNSCYLSSFDDILGDPCRDTTKYMHVDFECL
;
A
#
# COMPACT_ATOMS: atom_id res chain seq x y z
N MET A 1 -30.50 -19.01 40.68
CA MET A 1 -31.02 -17.84 39.93
C MET A 1 -29.86 -16.87 39.73
N MET A 2 -29.64 -16.47 38.46
CA MET A 2 -28.65 -15.54 37.87
C MET A 2 -28.05 -14.52 38.86
N LYS A 3 -26.75 -14.22 38.92
CA LYS A 3 -25.81 -13.59 37.96
C LYS A 3 -24.49 -13.57 38.76
N TRP A 4 -23.29 -13.76 38.22
CA TRP A 4 -22.42 -12.72 37.65
C TRP A 4 -21.20 -13.48 37.07
N LEU A 5 -21.40 -14.27 36.03
CA LEU A 5 -20.30 -14.55 35.12
C LEU A 5 -20.06 -13.23 34.41
N VAL A 6 -19.00 -12.54 34.78
CA VAL A 6 -18.39 -11.53 33.92
C VAL A 6 -17.99 -12.29 32.67
N VAL A 7 -18.91 -12.34 31.71
CA VAL A 7 -18.57 -12.68 30.34
C VAL A 7 -17.64 -11.54 29.94
N MET A 8 -16.33 -11.78 30.03
CA MET A 8 -15.39 -11.11 29.15
C MET A 8 -15.84 -11.48 27.74
N MET A 9 -16.83 -10.74 27.25
CA MET A 9 -16.91 -10.49 25.84
C MET A 9 -15.57 -9.82 25.55
N CYS A 10 -14.60 -10.61 25.12
CA CYS A 10 -13.75 -10.15 24.05
C CYS A 10 -14.74 -9.79 22.94
N PHE A 11 -15.26 -8.57 22.99
CA PHE A 11 -15.50 -7.83 21.78
C PHE A 11 -14.13 -7.88 21.12
N PHE A 12 -13.94 -8.87 20.25
CA PHE A 12 -12.94 -8.81 19.21
C PHE A 12 -13.35 -7.58 18.41
N TYR A 13 -12.93 -6.40 18.89
CA TYR A 13 -13.00 -5.20 18.10
C TYR A 13 -12.21 -5.57 16.86
N VAL A 14 -12.92 -5.76 15.76
CA VAL A 14 -12.33 -5.93 14.45
C VAL A 14 -11.77 -4.55 14.11
N VAL A 15 -10.61 -4.22 14.69
CA VAL A 15 -9.87 -2.99 14.34
C VAL A 15 -9.36 -3.21 12.93
N ASN A 16 -9.97 -2.52 11.97
CA ASN A 16 -9.39 -2.45 10.64
C ASN A 16 -8.04 -1.74 10.78
N ALA A 17 -6.99 -2.38 10.29
CA ALA A 17 -5.65 -1.82 10.34
C ALA A 17 -5.43 -0.99 9.08
N ARG A 18 -5.43 0.33 9.23
CA ARG A 18 -5.01 1.25 8.16
C ARG A 18 -3.49 1.33 8.15
N GLY A 19 -2.89 1.29 6.97
CA GLY A 19 -1.45 1.29 6.80
C GLY A 19 -1.03 1.96 5.50
N SER A 20 0.26 2.24 5.40
CA SER A 20 0.92 2.77 4.21
C SER A 20 2.23 2.04 3.99
N VAL A 21 2.59 1.76 2.74
CA VAL A 21 3.88 1.15 2.38
C VAL A 21 4.51 1.85 1.19
N ASP A 22 5.84 1.92 1.19
CA ASP A 22 6.65 2.44 0.10
C ASP A 22 7.51 1.32 -0.52
N PHE A 23 7.45 1.18 -1.85
CA PHE A 23 8.35 0.31 -2.62
C PHE A 23 9.21 1.15 -3.56
N CYS A 24 10.52 1.20 -3.28
CA CYS A 24 11.46 1.96 -4.10
C CYS A 24 11.51 1.45 -5.55
N ASP A 25 11.85 2.34 -6.47
CA ASP A 25 12.07 1.95 -7.86
C ASP A 25 13.09 0.80 -7.98
N GLY A 26 12.79 -0.17 -8.82
CA GLY A 26 13.55 -1.41 -8.97
C GLY A 26 13.24 -2.50 -7.94
N SER A 27 12.25 -2.31 -7.07
CA SER A 27 11.92 -3.27 -6.00
C SER A 27 10.59 -4.00 -6.22
N ARG A 28 10.43 -5.11 -5.49
CA ARG A 28 9.18 -5.86 -5.36
C ARG A 28 8.82 -5.95 -3.89
N GLY A 29 7.54 -6.08 -3.61
CA GLY A 29 7.10 -6.36 -2.26
C GLY A 29 5.69 -6.89 -2.19
N GLU A 30 5.27 -7.18 -0.96
CA GLU A 30 4.00 -7.80 -0.64
C GLU A 30 3.24 -6.91 0.34
N ILE A 31 1.93 -6.79 0.12
CA ILE A 31 1.00 -6.31 1.13
C ILE A 31 0.18 -7.51 1.57
N SER A 32 0.03 -7.71 2.87
CA SER A 32 -0.78 -8.80 3.43
C SER A 32 -1.59 -8.32 4.64
N CYS A 33 -2.79 -8.88 4.76
CA CYS A 33 -3.69 -8.63 5.88
C CYS A 33 -3.80 -9.86 6.78
N PRO A 34 -4.19 -9.69 8.07
CA PRO A 34 -4.46 -10.81 8.97
C PRO A 34 -5.48 -11.81 8.40
N ILE A 35 -5.49 -13.03 8.94
CA ILE A 35 -6.42 -14.08 8.50
C ILE A 35 -7.87 -13.59 8.62
N GLY A 36 -8.66 -13.80 7.55
CA GLY A 36 -10.07 -13.41 7.49
C GLY A 36 -10.30 -11.95 7.08
N LYS A 37 -9.24 -11.22 6.73
CA LYS A 37 -9.29 -9.83 6.25
C LYS A 37 -8.91 -9.71 4.79
N THR A 38 -9.37 -8.66 4.13
CA THR A 38 -8.99 -8.31 2.75
C THR A 38 -8.45 -6.89 2.66
N ILE A 39 -7.59 -6.66 1.67
CA ILE A 39 -6.99 -5.36 1.41
C ILE A 39 -8.03 -4.49 0.69
N LEU A 40 -8.24 -3.27 1.19
CA LEU A 40 -8.86 -2.18 0.46
C LEU A 40 -7.79 -1.11 0.19
N VAL A 41 -7.48 -0.86 -1.07
CA VAL A 41 -6.56 0.21 -1.47
C VAL A 41 -7.33 1.51 -1.60
N TYR A 42 -6.91 2.56 -0.88
CA TYR A 42 -7.49 3.89 -1.00
C TYR A 42 -6.86 4.67 -2.14
N THR A 43 -5.54 4.83 -2.05
CA THR A 43 -4.73 5.61 -2.97
C THR A 43 -3.41 4.90 -3.17
N ALA A 44 -2.92 4.91 -4.41
CA ALA A 44 -1.56 4.56 -4.73
C ALA A 44 -1.01 5.47 -5.83
N PHE A 45 0.31 5.65 -5.84
CA PHE A 45 1.01 6.32 -6.94
C PHE A 45 2.38 5.72 -7.14
N TYR A 46 2.94 5.91 -8.34
CA TYR A 46 4.34 5.66 -8.63
C TYR A 46 4.99 6.92 -9.21
N GLY A 47 6.09 7.37 -8.60
CA GLY A 47 6.76 8.62 -8.97
C GLY A 47 7.60 9.18 -7.83
N ARG A 48 7.62 10.51 -7.66
CA ARG A 48 8.32 11.15 -6.54
C ARG A 48 7.63 12.43 -6.09
N ASN A 49 7.30 12.51 -4.80
CA ASN A 49 6.86 13.75 -4.15
C ASN A 49 7.61 14.06 -2.83
N ASN A 50 8.30 13.09 -2.24
CA ASN A 50 9.09 13.25 -1.02
C ASN A 50 10.58 12.93 -1.27
N PRO A 51 11.54 13.83 -0.99
CA PRO A 51 12.97 13.53 -1.11
C PRO A 51 13.49 12.53 -0.07
N GLY A 52 12.83 12.38 1.07
CA GLY A 52 13.25 11.47 2.14
C GLY A 52 12.88 10.01 1.90
N THR A 53 11.82 9.76 1.11
CA THR A 53 11.41 8.41 0.72
C THR A 53 12.31 7.90 -0.40
N CYS A 54 12.84 6.68 -0.24
CA CYS A 54 13.74 6.01 -1.19
C CYS A 54 14.89 6.94 -1.65
N PRO A 55 15.95 7.09 -0.83
CA PRO A 55 17.06 7.99 -1.12
C PRO A 55 17.70 7.70 -2.47
N GLY A 56 17.97 8.75 -3.25
CA GLY A 56 18.51 8.62 -4.59
C GLY A 56 18.56 9.95 -5.33
N LYS A 57 18.49 9.91 -6.67
CA LYS A 57 18.49 11.12 -7.51
C LYS A 57 17.14 11.84 -7.37
N ASN A 58 17.17 13.13 -7.04
CA ASN A 58 15.99 13.98 -6.87
C ASN A 58 16.04 15.16 -7.85
N THR A 59 15.97 14.88 -9.15
CA THR A 59 16.04 15.92 -10.20
C THR A 59 14.67 16.56 -10.47
N GLN A 60 13.58 15.82 -10.24
CA GLN A 60 12.20 16.27 -10.37
C GLN A 60 11.36 15.88 -9.15
N TYR A 61 10.34 16.69 -8.88
CA TYR A 61 9.39 16.50 -7.78
C TYR A 61 7.97 16.61 -8.31
N ASN A 62 7.03 16.01 -7.58
CA ASN A 62 5.61 15.97 -7.92
C ASN A 62 5.34 15.33 -9.29
N CYS A 63 6.13 14.31 -9.64
CA CYS A 63 5.89 13.47 -10.80
C CYS A 63 5.14 12.20 -10.39
N GLN A 64 4.17 11.79 -11.19
CA GLN A 64 3.37 10.59 -10.98
C GLN A 64 2.99 9.95 -12.31
N ALA A 65 3.05 8.63 -12.38
CA ALA A 65 2.57 7.86 -13.51
C ALA A 65 1.03 7.79 -13.52
N ASN A 66 0.41 7.93 -14.70
CA ASN A 66 -1.04 7.97 -14.86
C ASN A 66 -1.77 6.68 -14.48
N GLY A 67 -1.08 5.52 -14.41
CA GLY A 67 -1.69 4.21 -14.15
C GLY A 67 -1.28 3.54 -12.83
N GLY A 68 -0.51 4.22 -11.96
CA GLY A 68 0.00 3.62 -10.73
C GLY A 68 -1.09 3.18 -9.76
N ASP A 69 -2.15 3.98 -9.63
CA ASP A 69 -3.28 3.69 -8.73
C ASP A 69 -4.08 2.46 -9.20
N ASP A 70 -4.44 2.43 -10.48
CA ASP A 70 -5.21 1.34 -11.08
C ASP A 70 -4.44 0.00 -11.03
N TYR A 71 -3.12 0.02 -11.30
CA TYR A 71 -2.28 -1.17 -11.19
C TYR A 71 -2.38 -1.81 -9.80
N VAL A 72 -2.21 -1.00 -8.75
CA VAL A 72 -2.24 -1.49 -7.36
C VAL A 72 -3.65 -1.92 -6.95
N LYS A 73 -4.67 -1.13 -7.30
CA LYS A 73 -6.07 -1.46 -6.97
C LYS A 73 -6.50 -2.78 -7.58
N ASN A 74 -6.16 -3.03 -8.84
CA ASN A 74 -6.48 -4.28 -9.54
C ASN A 74 -5.75 -5.48 -8.96
N ALA A 75 -4.51 -5.30 -8.50
CA ALA A 75 -3.70 -6.38 -7.93
C ALA A 75 -4.10 -6.74 -6.49
N CYS A 76 -4.51 -5.76 -5.68
CA CYS A 76 -4.62 -5.93 -4.23
C CYS A 76 -6.04 -5.89 -3.68
N THR A 77 -6.95 -5.10 -4.26
CA THR A 77 -8.27 -4.89 -3.64
C THR A 77 -9.07 -6.20 -3.60
N GLY A 78 -9.57 -6.54 -2.41
CA GLY A 78 -10.32 -7.78 -2.17
C GLY A 78 -9.45 -9.04 -1.99
N GLN A 79 -8.13 -8.93 -2.14
CA GLN A 79 -7.20 -10.02 -1.85
C GLN A 79 -6.78 -10.00 -0.38
N ASN A 80 -6.41 -11.15 0.18
CA ASN A 80 -5.77 -11.19 1.51
C ASN A 80 -4.30 -10.75 1.45
N SER A 81 -3.62 -11.08 0.36
CA SER A 81 -2.29 -10.57 0.03
C SER A 81 -2.12 -10.33 -1.48
N CYS A 82 -1.17 -9.47 -1.84
CA CYS A 82 -0.82 -9.19 -3.24
C CYS A 82 0.67 -8.88 -3.36
N TYR A 83 1.25 -9.21 -4.53
CA TYR A 83 2.62 -8.86 -4.88
C TYR A 83 2.63 -7.71 -5.88
N LEU A 84 3.47 -6.70 -5.61
CA LEU A 84 3.61 -5.50 -6.42
C LEU A 84 5.04 -5.37 -6.94
N SER A 85 5.19 -4.85 -8.15
CA SER A 85 6.47 -4.60 -8.80
C SER A 85 6.59 -3.11 -9.13
N SER A 86 7.56 -2.44 -8.50
CA SER A 86 7.83 -1.00 -8.63
C SER A 86 8.89 -0.75 -9.71
N PHE A 87 8.53 -0.87 -10.98
CA PHE A 87 9.44 -0.74 -12.14
C PHE A 87 8.82 0.09 -13.26
N ASP A 88 9.68 0.86 -13.95
CA ASP A 88 9.32 1.67 -15.11
C ASP A 88 8.66 0.87 -16.25
N ASP A 89 9.12 -0.35 -16.52
CA ASP A 89 8.56 -1.19 -17.60
C ASP A 89 7.10 -1.61 -17.36
N ILE A 90 6.63 -1.52 -16.12
CA ILE A 90 5.27 -1.91 -15.71
C ILE A 90 4.39 -0.67 -15.55
N LEU A 91 4.92 0.37 -14.93
CA LEU A 91 4.15 1.55 -14.48
C LEU A 91 4.32 2.75 -15.41
N GLY A 92 5.33 2.72 -16.28
CA GLY A 92 5.82 3.86 -17.05
C GLY A 92 6.76 4.74 -16.22
N ASP A 93 7.59 5.53 -16.92
CA ASP A 93 8.52 6.48 -16.31
C ASP A 93 7.98 7.93 -16.38
N PRO A 94 7.41 8.47 -15.28
CA PRO A 94 6.88 9.83 -15.23
C PRO A 94 7.95 10.92 -15.03
N CYS A 95 9.18 10.57 -14.63
CA CYS A 95 10.25 11.53 -14.34
C CYS A 95 11.63 10.89 -14.49
N ARG A 96 12.17 11.00 -15.72
CA ARG A 96 13.51 10.52 -16.06
C ARG A 96 14.58 11.13 -15.16
N ASP A 97 15.62 10.35 -14.90
CA ASP A 97 16.74 10.70 -14.02
C ASP A 97 16.37 11.02 -12.56
N THR A 98 15.14 10.73 -12.14
CA THR A 98 14.71 10.77 -10.75
C THR A 98 14.50 9.34 -10.25
N THR A 99 15.02 9.03 -9.06
CA THR A 99 14.70 7.77 -8.37
C THR A 99 13.22 7.81 -7.99
N LYS A 100 12.40 6.83 -8.33
CA LYS A 100 10.97 6.86 -8.00
C LYS A 100 10.64 5.93 -6.84
N TYR A 101 9.40 5.92 -6.40
CA TYR A 101 8.85 4.92 -5.52
C TYR A 101 7.35 4.80 -5.75
N MET A 102 6.83 3.61 -5.43
CA MET A 102 5.41 3.35 -5.32
C MET A 102 4.99 3.57 -3.86
N HIS A 103 3.99 4.42 -3.63
CA HIS A 103 3.34 4.57 -2.33
C HIS A 103 1.95 3.96 -2.39
N VAL A 104 1.55 3.24 -1.35
CA VAL A 104 0.22 2.62 -1.24
C VAL A 104 -0.38 2.88 0.12
N ASP A 105 -1.54 3.53 0.17
CA ASP A 105 -2.40 3.65 1.34
C ASP A 105 -3.52 2.61 1.29
N PHE A 106 -3.65 1.81 2.35
CA PHE A 106 -4.61 0.70 2.38
C PHE A 106 -5.19 0.47 3.77
N GLU A 107 -6.22 -0.37 3.83
CA GLU A 107 -6.81 -0.84 5.08
C GLU A 107 -7.21 -2.32 4.97
N CYS A 108 -7.05 -3.05 6.08
CA CYS A 108 -7.49 -4.44 6.19
C CYS A 108 -8.92 -4.53 6.75
N LEU A 109 -9.89 -4.88 5.89
CA LEU A 109 -11.32 -4.99 6.19
C LEU A 109 -11.79 -6.42 6.44
#